data_AF-A0A1L9VZH4-F1
#
_entry.id   AF-A0A1L9VZH4-F1
#
_cell.length_a   1.000
_cell.length_b   1.000
_cell.length_c   1.000
_cell.angle_alpha   90.00
_cell.angle_beta   90.00
_cell.angle_gamma   90.00
#
_symmetry.space_group_name_H-M   'P 1'
#
loop_
_entity.id
_entity.type
_entity.pdbx_description
1 polymer ?
#
loop_
_entity_poly.entity_id
_entity_poly.type
_entity_poly.pdbx_seq_one_letter_code
_entity_poly.pdbx_strand_id
1 'polypeptide(L)'
;MILDVGIRIGSLSSLRETLLFDASYRHKHHNKPDCDECCRCHHQEDHVCKASEEPSCDELKCQGGLVNRRRLSTNLGVNTAPAIHIGRVALGDGVMKSGVDRDEIVEQEGIIAFEMEGAGVWDVMPCLIIKAICDYSDSHKNKRFQPYAAASAAACAKAILQEWGSTPEEL
;
A
#
# COMPACT_ATOMS: atom_id res chain seq x y z
N MET A 1 14.78 -0.29 -0.87
CA MET A 1 14.26 -0.30 -2.26
C MET A 1 12.82 -0.77 -2.23
N ILE A 2 11.92 0.00 -2.82
CA ILE A 2 10.49 -0.32 -2.95
C ILE A 2 10.16 -0.54 -4.42
N LEU A 3 9.41 -1.58 -4.71
CA LEU A 3 8.90 -1.88 -6.04
C LEU A 3 7.45 -1.41 -6.09
N ASP A 4 7.19 -0.39 -6.89
CA ASP A 4 5.83 -0.04 -7.29
C ASP A 4 5.42 -0.98 -8.41
N VAL A 5 4.93 -2.13 -7.97
CA VAL A 5 4.28 -3.14 -8.79
C VAL A 5 2.87 -2.63 -9.02
N GLY A 6 2.74 -1.64 -9.91
CA GLY A 6 1.51 -0.88 -10.10
C GLY A 6 0.30 -1.79 -10.02
N ILE A 7 -0.59 -1.53 -9.06
CA ILE A 7 -1.69 -2.42 -8.71
C ILE A 7 -2.63 -2.57 -9.92
N ARG A 8 -2.36 -3.56 -10.78
CA ARG A 8 -3.15 -3.90 -11.97
C ARG A 8 -3.80 -5.25 -11.76
N ILE A 9 -4.95 -5.37 -12.38
CA ILE A 9 -5.91 -6.42 -12.16
C ILE A 9 -6.50 -6.79 -13.50
N GLY A 10 -6.54 -8.09 -13.78
CA GLY A 10 -7.41 -8.64 -14.80
C GLY A 10 -8.87 -8.45 -14.39
N SER A 11 -9.71 -8.08 -15.35
CA SER A 11 -11.17 -7.85 -15.24
C SER A 11 -11.62 -6.60 -14.46
N LEU A 12 -12.57 -5.87 -15.07
CA LEU A 12 -13.28 -4.68 -14.58
C LEU A 12 -13.88 -4.84 -13.17
N SER A 13 -14.26 -6.06 -12.77
CA SER A 13 -14.89 -6.33 -11.48
C SER A 13 -13.96 -6.15 -10.27
N SER A 14 -12.65 -6.09 -10.49
CA SER A 14 -11.66 -5.98 -9.41
C SER A 14 -11.10 -4.56 -9.25
N LEU A 15 -11.44 -3.60 -10.13
CA LEU A 15 -10.90 -2.23 -10.12
C LEU A 15 -11.11 -1.49 -8.81
N ARG A 16 -12.20 -1.82 -8.09
CA ARG A 16 -12.58 -1.18 -6.83
C ARG A 16 -11.63 -1.47 -5.67
N GLU A 17 -10.97 -2.61 -5.72
CA GLU A 17 -10.04 -3.09 -4.72
C GLU A 17 -8.65 -2.43 -4.79
N THR A 18 -8.41 -1.66 -5.85
CA THR A 18 -7.16 -0.91 -6.07
C THR A 18 -7.37 0.58 -5.95
N LEU A 19 -8.58 1.00 -5.64
CA LEU A 19 -8.93 2.39 -5.55
C LEU A 19 -8.15 3.03 -4.40
N LEU A 20 -7.55 4.17 -4.70
CA LEU A 20 -7.07 5.07 -3.69
C LEU A 20 -8.17 6.11 -3.51
N PHE A 21 -8.81 6.09 -2.36
CA PHE A 21 -9.75 7.13 -1.98
C PHE A 21 -8.98 8.36 -1.48
N ASP A 22 -9.68 9.49 -1.40
CA ASP A 22 -9.20 10.65 -0.67
C ASP A 22 -8.73 10.27 0.74
N ALA A 23 -7.65 10.89 1.21
CA ALA A 23 -7.04 10.59 2.50
C ALA A 23 -8.02 10.70 3.67
N SER A 24 -8.99 11.63 3.59
CA SER A 24 -10.00 11.83 4.62
C SER A 24 -11.21 10.89 4.47
N TYR A 25 -11.26 10.06 3.44
CA TYR A 25 -12.38 9.16 3.22
C TYR A 25 -12.28 7.93 4.12
N ARG A 26 -13.30 7.70 4.95
CA ARG A 26 -13.26 6.70 6.03
C ARG A 26 -13.86 5.36 5.60
N HIS A 27 -13.13 4.29 5.85
CA HIS A 27 -13.60 2.91 5.66
C HIS A 27 -14.52 2.50 6.82
N LYS A 28 -15.84 2.48 6.61
CA LYS A 28 -16.85 2.25 7.66
C LYS A 28 -18.12 1.64 7.11
N HIS A 29 -19.04 1.24 7.98
CA HIS A 29 -20.40 0.89 7.57
C HIS A 29 -21.14 2.13 7.04
N HIS A 30 -21.30 2.25 5.72
CA HIS A 30 -22.00 3.37 5.09
C HIS A 30 -23.53 3.21 5.08
N ASN A 31 -24.03 1.98 4.97
CA ASN A 31 -25.46 1.68 4.84
C ASN A 31 -25.98 0.72 5.92
N LYS A 32 -25.52 0.88 7.17
CA LYS A 32 -25.94 0.04 8.29
C LYS A 32 -26.49 0.90 9.44
N PRO A 33 -27.81 1.16 9.48
CA PRO A 33 -28.42 1.95 10.54
C PRO A 33 -28.24 1.31 11.92
N ASP A 34 -28.07 -0.01 11.99
CA ASP A 34 -27.85 -0.76 13.23
C ASP A 34 -26.43 -0.62 13.81
N CYS A 35 -25.57 0.20 13.19
CA CYS A 35 -24.22 0.45 13.68
C CYS A 35 -24.12 1.84 14.32
N ASP A 36 -24.36 1.90 15.64
CA ASP A 36 -24.36 3.14 16.42
C ASP A 36 -23.05 3.94 16.35
N GLU A 37 -21.91 3.24 16.27
CA GLU A 37 -20.59 3.89 16.18
C GLU A 37 -20.39 4.53 14.80
N CYS A 38 -20.68 3.79 13.72
CA CYS A 38 -20.48 4.30 12.37
C CYS A 38 -21.48 5.39 11.98
N CYS A 39 -22.68 5.40 12.57
CA CYS A 39 -23.70 6.41 12.28
C CYS A 39 -23.37 7.78 12.89
N ARG A 40 -22.57 7.81 13.98
CA ARG A 40 -22.15 9.05 14.66
C ARG A 40 -20.78 9.57 14.22
N CYS A 41 -20.08 8.84 13.35
CA CYS A 41 -18.72 9.18 12.99
C CYS A 41 -18.71 10.16 11.80
N HIS A 42 -18.70 11.45 12.12
CA HIS A 42 -18.79 12.58 11.19
C HIS A 42 -17.45 13.32 11.01
N HIS A 43 -16.53 13.16 11.96
CA HIS A 43 -15.21 13.77 11.98
C HIS A 43 -14.10 12.73 11.76
N GLN A 44 -12.89 13.21 11.47
CA GLN A 44 -11.74 12.37 11.16
C GLN A 44 -11.29 11.55 12.37
N GLU A 45 -11.32 12.16 13.56
CA GLU A 45 -10.89 11.56 14.82
C GLU A 45 -11.93 10.62 15.44
N ASP A 46 -13.14 10.59 14.89
CA ASP A 46 -14.19 9.73 15.44
C ASP A 46 -13.79 8.26 15.32
N HIS A 47 -14.22 7.46 16.29
CA HIS A 47 -14.03 6.02 16.24
C HIS A 47 -14.85 5.42 15.09
N VAL A 48 -14.22 4.53 14.30
CA VAL A 48 -14.92 3.61 13.40
C VAL A 48 -15.07 2.29 14.12
N CYS A 49 -16.23 1.63 14.03
CA CYS A 49 -16.42 0.34 14.68
C CYS A 49 -15.42 -0.71 14.17
N LYS A 50 -14.93 -1.56 15.07
CA LYS A 50 -13.99 -2.64 14.71
C LYS A 50 -14.57 -3.62 13.69
N ALA A 51 -15.89 -3.80 13.67
CA ALA A 51 -16.57 -4.70 12.77
C ALA A 51 -16.49 -4.29 11.28
N SER A 52 -16.11 -3.04 10.97
CA SER A 52 -15.87 -2.60 9.59
C SER A 52 -14.40 -2.69 9.17
N GLU A 53 -13.48 -3.15 10.02
CA GLU A 53 -12.07 -3.25 9.64
C GLU A 53 -11.76 -4.41 8.67
N GLU A 54 -12.46 -5.55 8.81
CA GLU A 54 -12.21 -6.74 7.99
C GLU A 54 -12.95 -6.74 6.64
N PRO A 55 -14.21 -6.29 6.53
CA PRO A 55 -14.91 -6.26 5.25
C PRO A 55 -14.22 -5.35 4.22
N SER A 56 -14.25 -5.76 2.96
CA SER A 56 -13.72 -5.01 1.82
C SER A 56 -14.51 -3.73 1.53
N CYS A 57 -13.92 -2.83 0.75
CA CYS A 57 -14.60 -1.64 0.23
C CYS A 57 -15.89 -1.97 -0.53
N ASP A 58 -15.92 -3.10 -1.23
CA ASP A 58 -17.09 -3.55 -1.99
C ASP A 58 -18.20 -4.10 -1.09
N GLU A 59 -17.86 -4.73 0.03
CA GLU A 59 -18.82 -5.18 1.03
C GLU A 59 -19.43 -3.98 1.79
N LEU A 60 -18.60 -3.00 2.16
CA LEU A 60 -19.04 -1.78 2.85
C LEU A 60 -19.62 -0.71 1.93
N LYS A 61 -19.58 -0.92 0.61
CA LYS A 61 -20.10 -0.01 -0.42
C LYS A 61 -19.45 1.38 -0.39
N CYS A 62 -18.13 1.42 -0.26
CA CYS A 62 -17.36 2.66 -0.28
C CYS A 62 -17.56 3.43 -1.60
N GLN A 63 -17.84 4.73 -1.51
CA GLN A 63 -18.16 5.64 -2.63
C GLN A 63 -17.43 6.99 -2.52
N GLY A 64 -16.27 7.00 -1.84
CA GLY A 64 -15.47 8.20 -1.67
C GLY A 64 -14.92 8.77 -2.98
N GLY A 65 -14.48 10.03 -2.92
CA GLY A 65 -13.71 10.63 -4.01
C GLY A 65 -12.44 9.82 -4.29
N LEU A 66 -12.16 9.57 -5.56
CA LEU A 66 -11.00 8.77 -5.99
C LEU A 66 -9.84 9.66 -6.40
N VAL A 67 -8.66 9.32 -5.90
CA VAL A 67 -7.42 9.97 -6.30
C VAL A 67 -6.99 9.42 -7.66
N ASN A 68 -6.83 10.30 -8.64
CA ASN A 68 -6.41 9.90 -9.98
C ASN A 68 -4.95 9.42 -9.95
N ARG A 69 -4.74 8.18 -10.42
CA ARG A 69 -3.40 7.63 -10.56
C ARG A 69 -3.01 7.61 -12.04
N ARG A 70 -2.02 8.44 -12.39
CA ARG A 70 -1.48 8.56 -13.76
C ARG A 70 -1.07 7.21 -14.39
N ARG A 71 -0.70 6.21 -13.58
CA ARG A 71 -0.35 4.85 -14.05
C ARG A 71 -1.56 3.99 -14.44
N LEU A 72 -2.76 4.33 -13.97
CA LEU A 72 -4.03 3.66 -14.32
C LEU A 72 -4.78 4.37 -15.46
N SER A 73 -4.52 5.65 -15.71
CA SER A 73 -5.26 6.45 -16.69
C SER A 73 -4.89 6.18 -18.16
N THR A 74 -3.82 5.43 -18.43
CA THR A 74 -3.39 5.12 -19.80
C THR A 74 -3.84 3.72 -20.22
N ASN A 75 -4.93 3.67 -20.99
CA ASN A 75 -5.31 2.52 -21.80
C ASN A 75 -4.20 2.20 -22.83
N LEU A 76 -3.85 0.91 -22.92
CA LEU A 76 -3.07 0.24 -23.98
C LEU A 76 -1.74 0.91 -24.42
N GLY A 77 -0.61 0.51 -23.82
CA GLY A 77 0.71 0.69 -24.47
C GLY A 77 1.89 1.05 -23.56
N VAL A 78 1.65 1.38 -22.29
CA VAL A 78 2.73 1.76 -21.36
C VAL A 78 3.34 0.52 -20.70
N ASN A 79 4.67 0.47 -20.69
CA ASN A 79 5.52 -0.59 -20.14
C ASN A 79 4.96 -1.16 -18.82
N THR A 80 4.63 -2.46 -18.83
CA THR A 80 4.05 -3.19 -17.70
C THR A 80 5.08 -3.64 -16.66
N ALA A 81 6.35 -3.24 -16.84
CA ALA A 81 7.40 -3.53 -15.89
C ALA A 81 7.12 -2.83 -14.55
N PRO A 82 7.32 -3.52 -13.42
CA PRO A 82 7.37 -2.88 -12.11
C PRO A 82 8.35 -1.71 -12.11
N ALA A 83 7.99 -0.61 -11.47
CA ALA A 83 8.93 0.49 -11.26
C ALA A 83 9.71 0.27 -9.97
N ILE A 84 10.98 0.64 -9.98
CA ILE A 84 11.85 0.60 -8.81
C ILE A 84 11.93 2.01 -8.23
N HIS A 85 11.66 2.13 -6.93
CA HIS A 85 11.75 3.36 -6.14
C HIS A 85 12.77 3.18 -5.02
N ILE A 86 13.63 4.18 -4.84
CA ILE A 86 14.64 4.19 -3.78
C ILE A 86 14.38 5.44 -2.93
N GLY A 87 14.21 5.24 -1.63
CA GLY A 87 13.88 6.32 -0.70
C GLY A 87 13.75 5.81 0.73
N ARG A 88 13.47 6.74 1.65
CA ARG A 88 13.24 6.45 3.08
C ARG A 88 11.94 5.67 3.27
N VAL A 89 11.98 4.64 4.09
CA VAL A 89 10.81 3.85 4.46
C VAL A 89 10.60 4.04 5.96
N ALA A 90 9.40 4.44 6.37
CA ALA A 90 9.05 4.49 7.78
C ALA A 90 8.81 3.08 8.31
N LEU A 91 9.30 2.85 9.53
CA LEU A 91 9.20 1.57 10.22
C LEU A 91 8.38 1.77 11.50
N GLY A 92 7.43 0.89 11.76
CA GLY A 92 6.59 0.95 12.96
C GLY A 92 6.06 -0.42 13.37
N ASP A 93 5.74 -0.59 14.65
CA ASP A 93 5.16 -1.81 15.21
C ASP A 93 3.64 -1.94 14.97
N GLY A 94 2.99 -0.84 14.57
CA GLY A 94 1.58 -0.78 14.20
C GLY A 94 1.36 -0.68 12.69
N VAL A 95 0.23 -1.23 12.23
CA VAL A 95 -0.17 -1.05 10.84
C VAL A 95 -0.77 0.35 10.65
N MET A 96 -0.21 1.17 9.76
CA MET A 96 -0.82 2.45 9.37
C MET A 96 -2.23 2.21 8.80
N LYS A 97 -3.22 2.97 9.30
CA LYS A 97 -4.65 2.83 8.96
C LYS A 97 -5.34 4.18 8.69
N SER A 98 -4.60 5.29 8.69
CA SER A 98 -5.14 6.63 8.44
C SER A 98 -4.47 7.22 7.21
N GLY A 99 -5.26 7.56 6.19
CA GLY A 99 -4.74 8.25 5.01
C GLY A 99 -4.24 9.65 5.32
N VAL A 100 -4.86 10.33 6.30
CA VAL A 100 -4.45 11.67 6.74
C VAL A 100 -3.10 11.61 7.44
N ASP A 101 -2.96 10.78 8.48
CA ASP A 101 -1.71 10.63 9.22
C ASP A 101 -0.57 10.15 8.30
N ARG A 102 -0.89 9.28 7.33
CA ARG A 102 0.05 8.85 6.29
C ARG A 102 0.57 10.05 5.51
N ASP A 103 -0.31 10.90 4.99
CA ASP A 103 0.07 12.04 4.16
C ASP A 103 0.85 13.08 4.99
N GLU A 104 0.45 13.33 6.24
CA GLU A 104 1.18 14.20 7.18
C GLU A 104 2.61 13.70 7.43
N ILE A 105 2.79 12.41 7.72
CA ILE A 105 4.12 11.83 7.96
C ILE A 105 4.95 11.84 6.66
N VAL A 106 4.34 11.58 5.49
CA VAL A 106 5.04 11.68 4.19
C VAL A 106 5.56 13.09 3.96
N GLU A 107 4.76 14.12 4.25
CA GLU A 107 5.17 15.52 4.10
C GLU A 107 6.29 15.90 5.08
N GLN A 108 6.18 15.47 6.35
CA GLN A 108 7.14 15.79 7.40
C GLN A 108 8.48 15.06 7.22
N GLU A 109 8.44 13.77 6.86
CA GLU A 109 9.62 12.90 6.87
C GLU A 109 10.16 12.59 5.47
N GLY A 110 9.45 12.95 4.40
CA GLY A 110 9.89 12.65 3.03
C GLY A 110 10.05 11.15 2.78
N ILE A 111 9.23 10.32 3.43
CA ILE A 111 9.22 8.87 3.26
C ILE A 111 8.42 8.47 2.00
N ILE A 112 8.73 7.31 1.45
CA ILE A 112 8.06 6.78 0.25
C ILE A 112 7.18 5.57 0.53
N ALA A 113 7.27 4.98 1.72
CA ALA A 113 6.49 3.81 2.13
C ALA A 113 6.49 3.65 3.65
N PHE A 114 5.49 2.91 4.15
CA PHE A 114 5.40 2.43 5.52
C PHE A 114 5.59 0.92 5.55
N GLU A 115 6.18 0.43 6.63
CA GLU A 115 6.55 -0.97 6.78
C GLU A 115 6.64 -1.36 8.26
N MET A 116 6.43 -2.64 8.60
CA MET A 116 6.40 -3.12 9.98
C MET A 116 7.54 -4.05 10.38
N GLU A 117 8.12 -4.82 9.45
CA GLU A 117 9.08 -5.87 9.79
C GLU A 117 10.54 -5.48 9.57
N GLY A 118 10.80 -4.36 8.89
CA GLY A 118 12.15 -3.97 8.46
C GLY A 118 13.09 -3.48 9.58
N ALA A 119 12.53 -2.94 10.68
CA ALA A 119 13.31 -2.24 11.71
C ALA A 119 14.39 -3.11 12.37
N GLY A 120 14.06 -4.35 12.73
CA GLY A 120 14.99 -5.21 13.47
C GLY A 120 16.18 -5.72 12.65
N VAL A 121 16.11 -5.73 11.32
CA VAL A 121 17.16 -6.31 10.48
C VAL A 121 18.29 -5.31 10.22
N TRP A 122 17.95 -4.04 9.99
CA TRP A 122 18.91 -3.00 9.66
C TRP A 122 19.89 -2.70 10.80
N ASP A 123 19.43 -2.78 12.05
CA ASP A 123 20.24 -2.48 13.24
C ASP A 123 21.30 -3.54 13.54
N VAL A 124 21.16 -4.74 12.96
CA VAL A 124 21.99 -5.91 13.30
C VAL A 124 22.99 -6.25 12.20
N MET A 125 22.70 -5.94 10.93
CA MET A 125 23.61 -6.22 9.83
C MET A 125 23.40 -5.30 8.62
N PRO A 126 24.46 -5.05 7.82
CA PRO A 126 24.31 -4.41 6.52
C PRO A 126 23.34 -5.22 5.65
N CYS A 127 22.24 -4.60 5.22
CA CYS A 127 21.24 -5.28 4.40
C CYS A 127 20.66 -4.36 3.33
N LEU A 128 20.15 -4.95 2.26
CA LEU A 128 19.31 -4.27 1.27
C LEU A 128 17.87 -4.73 1.47
N ILE A 129 17.01 -3.82 1.93
CA ILE A 129 15.59 -4.12 2.07
C ILE A 129 14.91 -3.95 0.71
N ILE A 130 14.27 -5.02 0.23
CA ILE A 130 13.50 -5.07 -1.01
C ILE A 130 12.05 -5.37 -0.66
N LYS A 131 11.15 -4.41 -0.90
CA LYS A 131 9.71 -4.59 -0.69
C LYS A 131 8.92 -4.23 -1.92
N ALA A 132 7.68 -4.68 -1.99
CA ALA A 132 6.73 -4.31 -3.02
C ALA A 132 5.44 -3.80 -2.35
N ILE A 133 4.79 -2.85 -3.00
CA ILE A 133 3.56 -2.22 -2.49
C ILE A 133 2.41 -3.22 -2.53
N CYS A 134 1.71 -3.41 -1.39
CA CYS A 134 0.55 -4.29 -1.29
C CYS A 134 -0.74 -3.57 -0.86
N ASP A 135 -0.65 -2.36 -0.32
CA ASP A 135 -1.76 -1.44 -0.01
C ASP A 135 -1.28 0.02 -0.01
N TYR A 136 -2.16 0.97 0.31
CA TYR A 136 -1.84 2.41 0.36
C TYR A 136 -1.63 2.95 1.77
N SER A 137 -1.46 2.09 2.77
CA SER A 137 -1.28 2.52 4.17
C SER A 137 -2.42 3.43 4.64
N ASP A 138 -3.67 3.07 4.32
CA ASP A 138 -4.88 3.73 4.81
C ASP A 138 -5.86 2.72 5.42
N SER A 139 -7.08 3.16 5.70
CA SER A 139 -8.12 2.33 6.27
C SER A 139 -8.72 1.32 5.28
N HIS A 140 -8.49 1.47 3.97
CA HIS A 140 -9.13 0.70 2.89
C HIS A 140 -8.32 -0.53 2.51
N LYS A 141 -7.94 -1.33 3.51
CA LYS A 141 -7.01 -2.44 3.31
C LYS A 141 -7.60 -3.55 2.45
N ASN A 142 -6.72 -4.13 1.63
CA ASN A 142 -7.02 -5.34 0.88
C ASN A 142 -5.82 -6.28 0.84
N LYS A 143 -6.01 -7.50 1.37
CA LYS A 143 -4.96 -8.52 1.44
C LYS A 143 -4.71 -9.21 0.09
N ARG A 144 -5.58 -9.03 -0.91
CA ARG A 144 -5.52 -9.72 -2.21
C ARG A 144 -4.23 -9.46 -3.00
N PHE A 145 -3.61 -8.29 -2.83
CA PHE A 145 -2.38 -7.93 -3.54
C PHE A 145 -1.10 -8.41 -2.86
N GLN A 146 -1.17 -8.87 -1.61
CA GLN A 146 0.01 -9.35 -0.88
C GLN A 146 0.75 -10.48 -1.61
N PRO A 147 0.08 -11.51 -2.19
CA PRO A 147 0.79 -12.54 -2.94
C PRO A 147 1.53 -12.02 -4.18
N TYR A 148 0.94 -11.08 -4.91
CA TYR A 148 1.56 -10.48 -6.10
C TYR A 148 2.74 -9.58 -5.72
N ALA A 149 2.59 -8.77 -4.66
CA ALA A 149 3.65 -7.95 -4.12
C ALA A 149 4.82 -8.83 -3.64
N ALA A 150 4.55 -9.87 -2.86
CA ALA A 150 5.55 -10.80 -2.37
C ALA A 150 6.31 -11.48 -3.53
N ALA A 151 5.60 -12.00 -4.53
CA ALA A 151 6.22 -12.61 -5.71
C ALA A 151 7.11 -11.63 -6.47
N SER A 152 6.68 -10.37 -6.60
CA SER A 152 7.44 -9.33 -7.30
C SER A 152 8.69 -8.90 -6.54
N ALA A 153 8.60 -8.75 -5.21
CA ALA A 153 9.75 -8.48 -4.35
C ALA A 153 10.78 -9.62 -4.41
N ALA A 154 10.32 -10.87 -4.35
CA ALA A 154 11.18 -12.05 -4.46
C ALA A 154 11.86 -12.14 -5.85
N ALA A 155 11.11 -11.88 -6.93
CA ALA A 155 11.65 -11.88 -8.28
C ALA A 155 12.74 -10.81 -8.47
N CYS A 156 12.52 -9.61 -7.92
CA CYS A 156 13.52 -8.54 -7.96
C CYS A 156 14.76 -8.86 -7.12
N ALA A 157 14.57 -9.41 -5.91
CA ALA A 157 15.68 -9.86 -5.07
C ALA A 157 16.52 -10.92 -5.80
N LYS A 158 15.88 -11.89 -6.46
CA LYS A 158 16.57 -12.88 -7.29
C LYS A 158 17.37 -12.22 -8.41
N ALA A 159 16.78 -11.29 -9.15
CA ALA A 159 17.48 -10.58 -10.23
C ALA A 159 18.70 -9.82 -9.72
N ILE A 160 18.59 -9.13 -8.58
CA ILE A 160 19.72 -8.43 -7.95
C ILE A 160 20.83 -9.40 -7.56
N LEU A 161 20.49 -10.54 -6.95
CA LEU A 161 21.48 -11.54 -6.56
C LEU A 161 22.21 -12.16 -7.76
N GLN A 162 21.55 -12.27 -8.91
CA GLN A 162 22.19 -12.75 -10.15
C GLN A 162 23.22 -11.74 -10.69
N GLU A 163 22.95 -10.44 -10.57
CA GLU A 163 23.89 -9.39 -10.96
C GLU A 163 25.01 -9.19 -9.92
N TRP A 164 24.72 -9.35 -8.63
CA TRP A 164 25.64 -9.07 -7.52
C TRP A 164 26.94 -9.88 -7.56
N GLY A 165 26.90 -11.10 -8.09
CA GLY A 165 28.07 -11.98 -8.22
C GLY A 165 28.82 -11.86 -9.56
N SER A 166 28.43 -10.95 -10.45
CA SER A 166 28.95 -10.86 -11.81
C SER A 166 30.06 -9.82 -12.00
N THR A 167 30.59 -9.23 -10.92
CA THR A 167 31.83 -8.45 -11.00
C THR A 167 32.99 -9.39 -11.35
N PRO A 168 33.70 -9.18 -12.48
CA PRO A 168 34.95 -9.89 -12.73
C PRO A 168 35.88 -9.67 -11.54
N GLU A 169 36.55 -10.72 -11.08
CA GLU A 169 37.73 -10.58 -10.22
C GLU A 169 38.67 -9.57 -10.89
N GLU A 170 38.81 -8.39 -10.29
CA GLU A 170 39.87 -7.46 -10.68
C GLU A 170 41.22 -8.14 -10.33
N LEU A 171 41.99 -8.42 -11.39
CA LEU A 171 43.35 -8.93 -11.42
C LEU A 171 44.35 -7.99 -10.72
#